data_AF-A0A2D6XH01-F1
#
_entry.id   AF-A0A2D6XH01-F1
#
_cell.length_a   1.000
_cell.length_b   1.000
_cell.length_c   1.000
_cell.angle_alpha   90.00
_cell.angle_beta   90.00
_cell.angle_gamma   90.00
#
_symmetry.space_group_name_H-M   'P 1'
#
loop_
_entity.id
_entity.type
_entity.pdbx_description
1 polymer ?
#
loop_
_entity_poly.entity_id
_entity_poly.type
_entity_poly.pdbx_seq_one_letter_code
_entity_poly.pdbx_strand_id
1 'polypeptide(L)'
;MADKIDFLKDGTPFVINNVHNMDNDMLLRIWEDRSARIDLAMKDKGHIEMELTRRMNADNSTQIPNPYFEVKLGTPSYDYSRLKALAELVSSDEYRRGYTPAHEETKKVHVPERFDMRVVNAWNKYGSAIQEAIQYAELPLSRRITIHSRELKQES
;
A
#
# COMPACT_ATOMS: atom_id res chain seq x y z
N MET A 1 18.42 -23.88 29.44
CA MET A 1 17.26 -23.02 29.08
C MET A 1 16.01 -23.77 29.54
N ALA A 2 15.05 -23.09 30.16
CA ALA A 2 13.79 -23.74 30.53
C ALA A 2 13.00 -24.10 29.26
N ASP A 3 12.37 -25.28 29.25
CA ASP A 3 11.50 -25.71 28.16
C ASP A 3 10.28 -24.79 28.08
N LYS A 4 10.13 -24.10 26.95
CA LYS A 4 8.98 -23.24 26.70
C LYS A 4 7.82 -24.10 26.18
N ILE A 5 6.82 -24.30 27.02
CA ILE A 5 5.58 -24.99 26.67
C ILE A 5 4.64 -24.00 25.98
N ASP A 6 4.01 -24.43 24.90
CA ASP A 6 2.93 -23.74 24.20
C ASP A 6 1.79 -24.71 23.91
N PHE A 7 0.67 -24.20 23.43
CA PHE A 7 -0.58 -24.94 23.29
C PHE A 7 -1.18 -24.74 21.89
N LEU A 8 -1.59 -25.86 21.30
CA LEU A 8 -2.48 -25.87 20.14
C LEU A 8 -3.86 -25.30 20.50
N LYS A 9 -4.64 -24.91 19.50
CA LYS A 9 -6.01 -24.40 19.70
C LYS A 9 -6.94 -25.38 20.44
N ASP A 10 -6.69 -26.69 20.32
CA ASP A 10 -7.45 -27.73 21.03
C ASP A 10 -6.98 -27.95 22.48
N GLY A 11 -5.97 -27.20 22.94
CA GLY A 11 -5.42 -27.29 24.29
C GLY A 11 -4.29 -28.31 24.44
N THR A 12 -3.86 -28.97 23.36
CA THR A 12 -2.73 -29.91 23.41
C THR A 12 -1.42 -29.17 23.66
N PRO A 13 -0.67 -29.47 24.75
CA PRO A 13 0.62 -28.84 25.02
C PRO A 13 1.73 -29.42 24.14
N PHE A 14 2.69 -28.58 23.76
CA PHE A 14 3.93 -29.01 23.11
C PHE A 14 5.12 -28.12 23.52
N VAL A 15 6.34 -28.66 23.42
CA VAL A 15 7.57 -27.94 23.80
C VAL A 15 8.21 -27.30 22.56
N ILE A 16 8.18 -25.96 22.48
CA ILE A 16 8.65 -25.21 21.29
C ILE A 16 10.13 -25.50 20.97
N ASN A 17 10.96 -25.71 22.00
CA ASN A 17 12.40 -25.89 21.80
C ASN A 17 12.78 -27.35 21.48
N ASN A 18 11.81 -28.25 21.33
CA ASN A 18 12.03 -29.68 21.12
C ASN A 18 11.39 -30.23 19.84
N VAL A 19 11.27 -29.40 18.81
CA VAL A 19 10.64 -29.72 17.51
C VAL A 19 11.26 -30.97 16.86
N HIS A 20 12.56 -31.18 17.05
CA HIS A 20 13.29 -32.31 16.45
C HIS A 20 12.88 -33.69 16.97
N ASN A 21 12.23 -33.76 18.14
CA ASN A 21 11.80 -35.00 18.78
C ASN A 21 10.29 -35.26 18.65
N MET A 22 9.57 -34.43 17.88
CA MET A 22 8.14 -34.61 17.62
C MET A 22 7.92 -35.48 16.38
N ASP A 23 6.82 -36.24 16.35
CA ASP A 23 6.42 -36.98 15.16
C ASP A 23 5.85 -36.04 14.08
N ASN A 24 5.77 -36.56 12.85
CA ASN A 24 5.32 -35.79 11.68
C ASN A 24 3.89 -35.26 11.85
N ASP A 25 3.00 -36.02 12.49
CA ASP A 25 1.60 -35.64 12.66
C ASP A 25 1.48 -34.44 13.62
N MET A 26 2.23 -34.46 14.73
CA MET A 26 2.32 -33.35 15.66
C MET A 26 2.92 -32.11 14.99
N LEU A 27 3.98 -32.27 14.19
CA LEU A 27 4.59 -31.16 13.46
C LEU A 27 3.62 -30.52 12.47
N LEU A 28 2.86 -31.32 11.72
CA LEU A 28 1.86 -30.83 10.78
C LEU A 28 0.71 -30.10 11.49
N ARG A 29 0.24 -30.62 12.64
CA ARG A 29 -0.78 -29.96 13.46
C ARG A 29 -0.30 -28.63 14.03
N ILE A 30 0.95 -28.56 14.49
CA ILE A 30 1.56 -27.28 14.93
C ILE A 30 1.62 -26.31 13.75
N TRP A 31 2.08 -26.76 12.58
CA TRP A 31 2.17 -25.92 11.40
C TRP A 31 0.81 -25.36 10.96
N GLU A 32 -0.24 -26.19 10.97
CA GLU A 32 -1.61 -25.79 10.64
C GLU A 32 -2.15 -24.75 11.65
N ASP A 33 -2.00 -25.00 12.96
CA ASP A 33 -2.42 -24.05 14.01
C ASP A 33 -1.70 -22.71 13.87
N ARG A 34 -0.38 -22.72 13.65
CA ARG A 34 0.40 -21.48 13.49
C ARG A 34 0.02 -20.72 12.23
N SER A 35 -0.19 -21.41 11.12
CA SER A 35 -0.64 -20.80 9.87
C SER A 35 -1.99 -20.10 10.08
N ALA A 36 -2.95 -20.76 10.72
CA ALA A 36 -4.26 -20.17 11.01
C ALA A 36 -4.17 -18.93 11.92
N ARG A 37 -3.26 -18.93 12.91
CA ARG A 37 -3.02 -17.75 13.77
C ARG A 37 -2.34 -16.61 13.00
N ILE A 38 -1.39 -16.92 12.12
CA ILE A 38 -0.75 -15.94 11.24
C ILE A 38 -1.79 -15.31 10.32
N ASP A 39 -2.67 -16.10 9.70
CA ASP A 39 -3.71 -15.60 8.81
C ASP A 39 -4.65 -14.62 9.53
N LEU A 40 -5.06 -14.95 10.77
CA LEU A 40 -5.87 -14.05 11.59
C LEU A 40 -5.12 -12.74 11.90
N ALA A 41 -3.86 -12.84 12.33
CA ALA A 41 -3.03 -11.67 12.61
C ALA A 41 -2.80 -10.80 11.36
N MET A 42 -2.63 -11.41 10.18
CA MET A 42 -2.49 -10.70 8.92
C MET A 42 -3.78 -10.00 8.51
N LYS A 43 -4.94 -10.61 8.77
CA LYS A 43 -6.24 -9.97 8.58
C LYS A 43 -6.40 -8.74 9.48
N ASP A 44 -6.08 -8.88 10.76
CA ASP A 44 -6.17 -7.78 11.72
C ASP A 44 -5.20 -6.65 11.35
N LYS A 45 -3.97 -7.00 10.94
CA LYS A 45 -3.01 -6.04 10.39
C LYS A 45 -3.59 -5.30 9.18
N GLY A 46 -4.22 -6.00 8.24
CA GLY A 46 -4.86 -5.40 7.07
C GLY A 46 -5.98 -4.42 7.44
N HIS A 47 -6.79 -4.74 8.45
CA HIS A 47 -7.82 -3.81 8.95
C HIS A 47 -7.21 -2.54 9.56
N ILE A 48 -6.12 -2.67 10.32
CA ILE A 48 -5.41 -1.52 10.89
C ILE A 48 -4.84 -0.64 9.77
N GLU A 49 -4.19 -1.23 8.77
CA GLU A 49 -3.64 -0.50 7.62
C GLU A 49 -4.72 0.23 6.83
N MET A 50 -5.89 -0.39 6.64
CA MET A 50 -7.04 0.22 5.97
C MET A 50 -7.56 1.43 6.75
N GLU A 51 -7.71 1.32 8.06
CA GLU A 51 -8.20 2.41 8.90
C GLU A 51 -7.19 3.57 8.98
N LEU A 52 -5.88 3.26 9.09
CA LEU A 52 -4.83 4.28 9.01
C LEU A 52 -4.88 5.02 7.66
N THR A 53 -4.98 4.28 6.56
CA THR A 53 -5.10 4.85 5.22
C THR A 53 -6.34 5.74 5.10
N ARG A 54 -7.49 5.30 5.61
CA ARG A 54 -8.74 6.09 5.61
C ARG A 54 -8.57 7.40 6.37
N ARG A 55 -7.97 7.38 7.57
CA ARG A 55 -7.71 8.58 8.39
C ARG A 55 -6.74 9.53 7.70
N MET A 56 -5.62 9.02 7.18
CA MET A 56 -4.65 9.84 6.45
C MET A 56 -5.27 10.54 5.25
N ASN A 57 -6.12 9.84 4.48
CA ASN A 57 -6.84 10.45 3.36
C ASN A 57 -7.86 11.51 3.83
N ALA A 58 -8.59 11.27 4.93
CA ALA A 58 -9.53 12.25 5.49
C ALA A 58 -8.82 13.53 5.96
N ASP A 59 -7.62 13.40 6.52
CA ASP A 59 -6.81 14.51 7.01
C ASP A 59 -5.92 15.16 5.92
N ASN A 60 -6.01 14.69 4.67
CA ASN A 60 -5.09 15.04 3.58
C ASN A 60 -3.60 14.89 3.94
N SER A 61 -3.28 13.95 4.82
CA SER A 61 -1.92 13.69 5.28
C SER A 61 -1.23 12.60 4.46
N THR A 62 0.07 12.76 4.23
CA THR A 62 0.92 11.75 3.57
C THR A 62 1.83 11.01 4.56
N GLN A 63 1.89 11.44 5.83
CA GLN A 63 2.75 10.84 6.85
C GLN A 63 2.11 10.90 8.24
N ILE A 64 2.36 9.88 9.07
CA ILE A 64 1.98 9.93 10.49
C ILE A 64 3.27 10.08 11.32
N PRO A 65 3.45 11.17 12.08
CA PRO A 65 4.60 11.34 12.94
C PRO A 65 4.54 10.32 14.08
N ASN A 66 5.54 9.44 14.17
CA ASN A 66 5.67 8.48 15.24
C ASN A 66 7.17 8.27 15.58
N PRO A 67 7.54 8.22 16.88
CA PRO A 67 8.93 8.04 17.28
C PRO A 67 9.51 6.66 16.94
N TYR A 68 8.67 5.63 16.85
CA TYR A 68 9.09 4.24 16.64
C TYR A 68 8.83 3.75 15.22
N PHE A 69 7.93 4.39 14.49
CA PHE A 69 7.53 3.95 13.15
C PHE A 69 7.70 5.07 12.12
N GLU A 70 8.17 4.69 10.95
CA GLU A 70 8.05 5.48 9.75
C GLU A 70 6.78 5.05 9.02
N VAL A 71 5.80 5.96 8.99
CA VAL A 71 4.49 5.71 8.37
C VAL A 71 4.32 6.67 7.20
N LYS A 72 4.24 6.12 5.98
CA LYS A 72 4.13 6.88 4.74
C LYS A 72 2.99 6.37 3.88
N LEU A 73 2.23 7.29 3.30
CA LEU A 73 1.23 6.98 2.29
C LEU A 73 1.88 6.98 0.91
N GLY A 74 1.66 5.92 0.15
CA GLY A 74 2.22 5.74 -1.20
C GLY A 74 1.57 6.64 -2.25
N THR A 75 2.00 6.47 -3.49
CA THR A 75 1.51 7.25 -4.62
C THR A 75 0.06 6.91 -4.97
N PRO A 76 -0.80 7.91 -5.22
CA PRO A 76 -2.17 7.68 -5.70
C PRO A 76 -2.21 7.07 -7.09
N SER A 77 -3.29 6.34 -7.35
CA SER A 77 -3.75 6.05 -8.71
C SER A 77 -4.81 7.08 -9.12
N TYR A 78 -4.99 7.25 -10.42
CA TYR A 78 -5.85 8.31 -10.99
C TYR A 78 -6.85 7.73 -11.98
N ASP A 79 -8.02 8.36 -12.07
CA ASP A 79 -9.01 8.17 -13.11
C ASP A 79 -8.65 9.03 -14.32
N TYR A 80 -8.20 8.37 -15.39
CA TYR A 80 -7.73 9.05 -16.61
C TYR A 80 -8.86 9.75 -17.36
N SER A 81 -10.12 9.31 -17.19
CA SER A 81 -11.26 9.99 -17.79
C SER A 81 -11.45 11.39 -17.20
N ARG A 82 -11.23 11.54 -15.88
CA ARG A 82 -11.30 12.83 -15.18
C ARG A 82 -10.11 13.74 -15.50
N LEU A 83 -8.92 13.17 -15.67
CA LEU A 83 -7.73 13.93 -16.05
C LEU A 83 -7.86 14.60 -17.43
N LYS A 84 -8.75 14.11 -18.30
CA LYS A 84 -8.98 14.76 -19.60
C LYS A 84 -9.48 16.19 -19.49
N ALA A 85 -10.18 16.55 -18.40
CA ALA A 85 -10.63 17.92 -18.15
C ALA A 85 -9.46 18.92 -18.07
N LEU A 86 -8.23 18.46 -17.78
CA LEU A 86 -7.04 19.30 -17.78
C LEU A 86 -6.75 19.93 -19.16
N ALA A 87 -7.26 19.35 -20.25
CA ALA A 87 -7.11 19.90 -21.60
C ALA A 87 -7.67 21.32 -21.75
N GLU A 88 -8.65 21.69 -20.91
CA GLU A 88 -9.25 23.04 -20.89
C GLU A 88 -8.44 24.03 -20.05
N LEU A 89 -7.57 23.53 -19.16
CA LEU A 89 -6.85 24.33 -18.16
C LEU A 89 -5.38 24.57 -18.54
N VAL A 90 -4.78 23.71 -19.36
CA VAL A 90 -3.41 23.86 -19.85
C VAL A 90 -3.39 24.08 -21.36
N SER A 91 -2.29 24.67 -21.86
CA SER A 91 -2.12 24.84 -23.31
C SER A 91 -2.10 23.47 -24.01
N SER A 92 -2.56 23.44 -25.26
CA SER A 92 -2.60 22.21 -26.04
C SER A 92 -1.23 21.52 -26.19
N ASP A 93 -0.16 22.30 -26.28
CA ASP A 93 1.21 21.78 -26.38
C ASP A 93 1.67 21.13 -25.07
N GLU A 94 1.35 21.72 -23.91
CA GLU A 94 1.66 21.08 -22.63
C GLU A 94 0.80 19.85 -22.37
N TYR A 95 -0.48 19.91 -22.74
CA TYR A 95 -1.37 18.77 -22.60
C TYR A 95 -0.86 17.53 -23.36
N ARG A 96 -0.40 17.71 -24.61
CA ARG A 96 0.19 16.63 -25.42
C ARG A 96 1.45 16.02 -24.82
N ARG A 97 2.20 16.77 -23.99
CA ARG A 97 3.37 16.23 -23.29
C ARG A 97 2.98 15.27 -22.16
N GLY A 98 1.82 15.49 -21.56
CA GLY A 98 1.32 14.67 -20.45
C GLY A 98 0.37 13.54 -20.89
N TYR A 99 -0.23 13.63 -22.07
CA TYR A 99 -1.27 12.70 -22.54
C TYR A 99 -0.86 11.94 -23.80
N THR A 100 -0.95 10.62 -23.73
CA THR A 100 -0.79 9.71 -24.87
C THR A 100 -2.15 9.10 -25.21
N PRO A 101 -2.73 9.39 -26.40
CA PRO A 101 -3.97 8.77 -26.83
C PRO A 101 -3.78 7.27 -27.09
N ALA A 102 -4.88 6.52 -27.02
CA ALA A 102 -4.89 5.12 -27.39
C ALA A 102 -4.41 4.94 -28.84
N HIS A 103 -3.53 3.96 -29.06
CA HIS A 103 -2.97 3.66 -30.37
C HIS A 103 -2.58 2.18 -30.47
N GLU A 104 -2.42 1.70 -31.70
CA GLU A 104 -1.91 0.36 -31.96
C GLU A 104 -0.40 0.42 -32.25
N GLU A 105 0.39 -0.33 -31.50
CA GLU A 105 1.83 -0.47 -31.77
C GLU A 105 2.09 -1.52 -32.86
N THR A 106 3.29 -1.49 -33.46
CA THR A 106 3.75 -2.35 -34.58
C THR A 106 3.60 -3.86 -34.36
N LYS A 107 3.29 -4.32 -33.14
CA LYS A 107 2.98 -5.71 -32.80
C LYS A 107 1.47 -6.04 -32.66
N LYS A 108 0.55 -5.17 -33.12
CA LYS A 108 -0.91 -5.32 -32.92
C LYS A 108 -1.29 -5.47 -31.44
N VAL A 109 -0.58 -4.77 -30.56
CA VAL A 109 -0.96 -4.65 -29.15
C VAL A 109 -1.72 -3.33 -29.01
N HIS A 110 -2.97 -3.42 -28.57
CA HIS A 110 -3.77 -2.23 -28.26
C HIS A 110 -3.20 -1.56 -27.01
N VAL A 111 -2.64 -0.37 -27.15
CA VAL A 111 -2.17 0.44 -26.02
C VAL A 111 -3.30 1.37 -25.61
N PRO A 112 -3.83 1.26 -24.38
CA PRO A 112 -4.87 2.17 -23.89
C PRO A 112 -4.31 3.59 -23.73
N GLU A 113 -5.22 4.55 -23.60
CA GLU A 113 -4.83 5.91 -23.27
C GLU A 113 -4.06 5.98 -21.94
N ARG A 114 -3.11 6.90 -21.86
CA ARG A 114 -2.22 7.02 -20.70
C ARG A 114 -1.88 8.47 -20.41
N PHE A 115 -1.78 8.78 -19.12
CA PHE A 115 -1.17 10.01 -18.64
C PHE A 115 0.22 9.76 -18.04
N ASP A 116 1.18 10.64 -18.33
CA ASP A 116 2.43 10.74 -17.57
C ASP A 116 2.23 11.64 -16.35
N MET A 117 2.02 11.00 -15.19
CA MET A 117 1.78 11.72 -13.95
C MET A 117 2.97 12.57 -13.49
N ARG A 118 4.20 12.35 -13.99
CA ARG A 118 5.33 13.24 -13.69
C ARG A 118 5.13 14.61 -14.32
N VAL A 119 4.63 14.63 -15.56
CA VAL A 119 4.31 15.85 -16.28
C VAL A 119 3.07 16.50 -15.69
N VAL A 120 2.01 15.72 -15.47
CA VAL A 120 0.75 16.22 -14.87
C VAL A 120 0.98 16.83 -13.50
N ASN A 121 1.75 16.18 -12.61
CA ASN A 121 2.06 16.72 -11.29
C ASN A 121 2.91 18.00 -11.35
N ALA A 122 3.69 18.20 -12.42
CA ALA A 122 4.43 19.45 -12.62
C ALA A 122 3.51 20.63 -13.01
N TRP A 123 2.26 20.36 -13.42
CA TRP A 123 1.26 21.39 -13.71
C TRP A 123 0.64 22.02 -12.46
N ASN A 124 0.86 21.44 -11.27
CA ASN A 124 0.41 22.01 -9.99
C ASN A 124 0.88 23.46 -9.78
N LYS A 125 1.95 23.89 -10.43
CA LYS A 125 2.46 25.27 -10.38
C LYS A 125 1.61 26.30 -11.13
N TYR A 126 0.67 25.87 -11.97
CA TYR A 126 -0.08 26.76 -12.86
C TYR A 126 -1.38 27.30 -12.25
N GLY A 127 -1.79 26.84 -11.07
CA GLY A 127 -2.93 27.40 -10.33
C GLY A 127 -3.74 26.37 -9.56
N SER A 128 -4.63 26.84 -8.68
CA SER A 128 -5.46 25.98 -7.82
C SER A 128 -6.44 25.13 -8.60
N ALA A 129 -7.02 25.64 -9.70
CA ALA A 129 -7.97 24.88 -10.52
C ALA A 129 -7.37 23.58 -11.10
N ILE A 130 -6.09 23.61 -11.48
CA ILE A 130 -5.37 22.42 -11.96
C ILE A 130 -5.11 21.45 -10.81
N GLN A 131 -4.71 21.96 -9.64
CA GLN A 131 -4.51 21.13 -8.45
C GLN A 131 -5.80 20.42 -8.04
N GLU A 132 -6.92 21.14 -8.03
CA GLU A 132 -8.25 20.60 -7.74
C GLU A 132 -8.68 19.55 -8.77
N ALA A 133 -8.45 19.79 -10.06
CA ALA A 133 -8.75 18.80 -11.11
C ALA A 133 -7.92 17.52 -10.96
N ILE A 134 -6.63 17.64 -10.62
CA ILE A 134 -5.75 16.49 -10.35
C ILE A 134 -6.23 15.74 -9.10
N GLN A 135 -6.55 16.46 -8.03
CA GLN A 135 -7.03 15.87 -6.78
C GLN A 135 -8.38 15.17 -6.96
N TYR A 136 -9.30 15.74 -7.73
CA TYR A 136 -10.60 15.14 -8.07
C TYR A 136 -10.46 13.86 -8.93
N ALA A 137 -9.39 13.78 -9.71
CA ALA A 137 -9.06 12.60 -10.50
C ALA A 137 -8.41 11.48 -9.68
N GLU A 138 -7.95 11.73 -8.45
CA GLU A 138 -7.39 10.68 -7.61
C GLU A 138 -8.43 9.64 -7.22
N LEU A 139 -8.06 8.37 -7.34
CA LEU A 139 -8.89 7.26 -6.89
C LEU A 139 -8.79 7.15 -5.36
N PRO A 140 -9.93 7.27 -4.63
CA PRO A 140 -9.94 7.11 -3.19
C PRO A 140 -9.36 5.76 -2.77
N LEU A 141 -8.59 5.73 -1.68
CA LEU A 141 -8.01 4.51 -1.10
C LEU A 141 -7.07 3.72 -2.04
N SER A 142 -6.70 4.26 -3.19
CA SER A 142 -5.72 3.63 -4.11
C SER A 142 -4.30 3.63 -3.54
N ARG A 143 -4.01 4.56 -2.64
CA ARG A 143 -2.70 4.73 -2.01
C ARG A 143 -2.48 3.61 -0.98
N ARG A 144 -1.40 2.84 -1.14
CA ARG A 144 -0.96 1.86 -0.15
C ARG A 144 -0.16 2.54 0.96
N ILE A 145 -0.42 2.19 2.21
CA ILE A 145 0.40 2.62 3.34
C ILE A 145 1.64 1.74 3.48
N THR A 146 2.76 2.36 3.85
CA THR A 146 4.01 1.69 4.19
C THR A 146 4.35 2.02 5.63
N ILE A 147 4.62 0.99 6.44
CA ILE A 147 4.97 1.11 7.85
C ILE A 147 6.29 0.36 8.08
N HIS A 148 7.33 1.08 8.50
CA HIS A 148 8.62 0.52 8.86
C HIS A 148 8.94 0.84 10.32
N SER A 149 9.46 -0.14 11.06
CA SER A 149 10.00 0.10 12.40
C SER A 149 11.33 0.85 12.29
N ARG A 150 11.48 1.89 13.10
CA ARG A 150 12.77 2.55 13.32
C ARG A 150 13.55 1.73 14.32
N GLU A 151 14.77 1.33 13.97
CA GLU A 151 15.72 0.90 14.99
C GLU A 151 16.02 2.11 15.88
N LEU A 152 15.73 2.00 17.17
CA LEU A 152 16.20 2.98 18.13
C LEU A 152 17.72 2.99 18.04
N LYS A 153 18.30 4.08 17.53
CA LYS A 153 19.70 4.37 17.81
C LYS A 153 19.79 4.45 19.33
N GLN A 154 20.39 3.44 19.95
CA GLN A 154 20.80 3.55 21.35
C GLN A 154 21.79 4.71 21.37
N GLU A 155 21.37 5.84 21.93
CA GLU A 155 22.28 6.93 22.25
C GLU A 155 23.21 6.38 23.35
N SER A 156 24.44 6.07 22.94
CA SER A 156 25.55 5.66 23.81
C SER A 156 26.09 6.84 24.61
#